data_AF-A0A2P5M3R3-F1
#
_entry.id   AF-A0A2P5M3R3-F1
#
_cell.length_a   1.000
_cell.length_b   1.000
_cell.length_c   1.000
_cell.angle_alpha   90.00
_cell.angle_beta   90.00
_cell.angle_gamma   90.00
#
_symmetry.space_group_name_H-M   'P 1'
#
loop_
_entity.id
_entity.type
_entity.pdbx_description
1 polymer ?
#
loop_
_entity_poly.entity_id
_entity_poly.type
_entity_poly.pdbx_seq_one_letter_code
_entity_poly.pdbx_strand_id
1 'polypeptide(L)'
;KVVSHTPVEVEKLTGVLRAGAWVDAMRHFVPAEEKLYTWWSYRAADWEASNRGRRLDHILVSEALGGGLERLDVLRDARSWTRPSDHVPVTIELSD
;
A
#
# COMPACT_ATOMS: atom_id res chain seq x y z
N LYS A 1 15.84 17.70 5.47
CA LYS A 1 14.40 17.82 5.08
C LYS A 1 13.91 16.42 4.73
N VAL A 2 12.82 15.94 5.33
CA VAL A 2 12.18 14.68 4.90
C VAL A 2 11.37 15.00 3.65
N VAL A 3 11.71 14.39 2.52
CA VAL A 3 10.94 14.48 1.28
C VAL A 3 10.14 13.20 1.17
N SER A 4 8.81 13.31 1.18
CA SER A 4 7.90 12.18 1.07
C SER A 4 6.52 12.73 0.71
N HIS A 5 5.81 12.07 -0.23
CA HIS A 5 4.44 12.45 -0.61
C HIS A 5 4.35 13.91 -1.03
N THR A 6 5.24 14.33 -1.93
CA THR A 6 5.20 15.70 -2.43
C THR A 6 3.85 15.95 -3.12
N PRO A 7 3.32 17.19 -3.09
CA PRO A 7 2.06 17.50 -3.75
C PRO A 7 2.02 17.04 -5.21
N VAL A 8 3.11 17.23 -5.95
CA VAL A 8 3.22 16.80 -7.36
C VAL A 8 3.15 15.28 -7.55
N GLU A 9 3.74 14.48 -6.65
CA GLU A 9 3.65 13.02 -6.71
C GLU A 9 2.22 12.55 -6.42
N VAL A 10 1.60 13.12 -5.38
CA VAL A 10 0.22 12.78 -4.97
C VAL A 10 -0.77 13.17 -6.07
N GLU A 11 -0.69 14.41 -6.58
CA GLU A 11 -1.57 14.89 -7.64
C GLU A 11 -1.47 14.04 -8.91
N LYS A 12 -0.26 13.65 -9.32
CA LYS A 12 -0.05 12.80 -10.50
C LYS A 12 -0.61 11.39 -10.30
N LEU A 13 -0.36 10.77 -9.15
CA LEU A 13 -0.91 9.44 -8.85
C LEU A 13 -2.44 9.49 -8.85
N THR A 14 -3.04 10.45 -8.15
CA THR A 14 -4.51 10.63 -8.15
C THR A 14 -5.04 10.96 -9.55
N GLY A 15 -4.26 11.65 -10.38
CA GLY A 15 -4.57 11.86 -11.79
C GLY A 15 -4.67 10.56 -12.58
N VAL A 16 -3.68 9.67 -12.45
CA VAL A 16 -3.67 8.35 -13.12
C VAL A 16 -4.86 7.50 -12.67
N LEU A 17 -5.13 7.45 -11.37
CA LEU A 17 -6.27 6.68 -10.83
C LEU A 17 -7.60 7.13 -11.43
N ARG A 18 -7.84 8.44 -11.45
CA ARG A 18 -9.05 9.04 -12.02
C ARG A 18 -9.16 8.82 -13.54
N ALA A 19 -8.07 9.02 -14.26
CA ALA A 19 -8.07 8.92 -15.72
C ALA A 19 -8.37 7.50 -16.22
N GLY A 20 -7.96 6.48 -15.47
CA GLY A 20 -8.23 5.08 -15.80
C GLY A 20 -9.45 4.46 -15.11
N ALA A 21 -10.20 5.24 -14.32
CA ALA A 21 -11.25 4.72 -13.44
C ALA A 21 -10.77 3.52 -12.61
N TRP A 22 -9.53 3.57 -12.12
CA TRP A 22 -8.92 2.48 -11.36
C TRP A 22 -9.48 2.44 -9.94
N VAL A 23 -9.87 1.24 -9.51
CA VAL A 23 -10.21 0.95 -8.12
C VAL A 23 -8.93 0.59 -7.37
N ASP A 24 -8.65 1.30 -6.27
CA ASP A 24 -7.58 0.92 -5.34
C ASP A 24 -8.07 -0.24 -4.48
N ALA A 25 -7.70 -1.47 -4.87
CA ALA A 25 -8.20 -2.69 -4.25
C ALA A 25 -7.87 -2.76 -2.76
N MET A 26 -6.76 -2.17 -2.32
CA MET A 26 -6.41 -2.18 -0.89
C MET A 26 -7.29 -1.22 -0.08
N ARG A 27 -7.66 -0.07 -0.66
CA ARG A 27 -8.56 0.91 -0.03
C ARG A 27 -10.03 0.53 -0.07
N HIS A 28 -10.38 -0.50 -0.85
CA HIS A 28 -11.67 -1.17 -0.71
C HIS A 28 -11.84 -1.79 0.70
N PHE A 29 -10.77 -2.40 1.24
CA PHE A 29 -10.80 -3.07 2.54
C PHE A 29 -10.39 -2.19 3.72
N VAL A 30 -9.53 -1.19 3.50
CA VAL A 30 -8.98 -0.35 4.57
C VAL A 30 -9.34 1.12 4.35
N PRO A 31 -10.20 1.72 5.20
CA PRO A 31 -10.61 3.12 5.11
C PRO A 31 -9.43 4.09 5.03
N ALA A 32 -9.61 5.23 4.39
CA ALA A 32 -8.54 6.20 4.13
C ALA A 32 -7.90 6.75 5.43
N GLU A 33 -8.68 6.80 6.50
CA GLU A 33 -8.31 7.28 7.83
C GLU A 33 -7.41 6.28 8.57
N GLU A 34 -7.43 5.01 8.17
CA GLU A 34 -6.62 3.96 8.78
C GLU A 34 -5.24 3.84 8.13
N LYS A 35 -4.24 3.54 8.97
CA LYS A 35 -2.86 3.32 8.54
C LYS A 35 -2.76 2.01 7.79
N LEU A 36 -2.28 2.10 6.56
CA LEU A 36 -1.97 0.97 5.71
C LEU A 36 -0.57 1.20 5.15
N TYR A 37 0.43 0.51 5.67
CA TYR A 37 1.81 0.67 5.24
C TYR A 37 2.33 -0.61 4.62
N THR A 38 3.16 -0.45 3.61
CA THR A 38 3.81 -1.54 2.88
C THR A 38 5.33 -1.37 2.88
N TRP A 39 5.83 -0.24 3.36
CA TRP A 39 7.25 0.10 3.39
C TRP A 39 7.68 0.76 4.71
N TRP A 40 8.88 0.42 5.20
CA TRP A 40 9.54 1.06 6.35
C TRP A 40 11.05 1.17 6.15
N SER A 41 11.58 2.39 6.27
CA SER A 41 13.00 2.70 6.13
C SER A 41 13.90 1.83 7.02
N TYR A 42 15.00 1.34 6.44
CA TYR A 42 16.09 0.72 7.21
C TYR A 42 16.77 1.63 8.24
N ARG A 43 16.53 2.96 8.20
CA ARG A 43 17.14 3.92 9.13
C ARG A 43 16.50 3.91 10.51
N ALA A 44 15.29 3.36 10.65
CA ALA A 44 14.68 3.18 11.96
C ALA A 44 15.33 1.98 12.66
N ALA A 45 15.89 2.20 13.86
CA ALA A 45 16.49 1.13 14.65
C ALA A 45 15.46 0.05 15.02
N ASP A 46 14.26 0.49 15.39
CA ASP A 46 13.09 -0.37 15.58
C ASP A 46 11.93 0.16 14.72
N TRP A 47 11.65 -0.56 13.64
CA TRP A 47 10.61 -0.18 12.69
C TRP A 47 9.22 -0.45 13.25
N GLU A 48 9.06 -1.45 14.13
CA GLU A 48 7.79 -1.87 14.68
C GLU A 48 7.35 -0.92 15.79
N ALA A 49 8.25 -0.59 16.73
CA ALA A 49 7.96 0.36 17.80
C ALA A 49 7.64 1.76 17.27
N SER A 50 8.35 2.21 16.24
CA SER A 50 8.09 3.53 15.64
C SER A 50 6.92 3.53 14.66
N ASN A 51 6.71 2.41 13.96
CA ASN A 51 5.71 2.22 12.90
C ASN A 51 5.54 3.43 11.97
N ARG A 52 6.66 4.06 11.57
CA ARG A 52 6.68 5.23 10.67
C ARG A 52 6.83 4.80 9.21
N GLY A 53 5.86 4.02 8.73
CA GLY A 53 5.86 3.49 7.37
C GLY A 53 5.29 4.42 6.33
N ARG A 54 5.19 3.91 5.09
CA ARG A 54 4.46 4.48 3.94
C ARG A 54 3.74 3.37 3.19
N ARG A 55 2.71 3.73 2.42
CA ARG A 55 2.11 2.86 1.40
C ARG A 55 2.70 3.25 0.06
N LEU A 56 3.60 2.43 -0.46
CA LEU A 56 4.23 2.69 -1.76
C LEU A 56 3.87 1.63 -2.80
N ASP A 57 3.25 0.54 -2.35
CA ASP A 57 2.82 -0.58 -3.18
C ASP A 57 1.30 -0.53 -3.30
N HIS A 58 0.79 -0.68 -4.52
CA HIS A 58 -0.62 -0.54 -4.85
C HIS A 58 -1.08 -1.69 -5.73
N ILE A 59 -2.25 -2.25 -5.43
CA ILE A 59 -2.97 -3.14 -6.34
C ILE A 59 -4.15 -2.33 -6.89
N LEU A 60 -4.09 -2.03 -8.18
CA LEU A 60 -5.10 -1.26 -8.90
C LEU A 60 -5.84 -2.21 -9.84
N VAL A 61 -7.16 -2.23 -9.73
CA VAL A 61 -8.01 -3.10 -10.55
C VAL A 61 -9.01 -2.25 -11.34
N SER A 62 -9.45 -2.76 -12.49
CA SER A 62 -10.53 -2.13 -13.26
C SER A 62 -11.84 -2.20 -12.46
N GLU A 63 -12.80 -1.34 -12.79
CA GLU A 63 -14.13 -1.36 -12.16
C GLU A 63 -14.81 -2.73 -12.26
N ALA A 64 -14.60 -3.44 -13.39
CA ALA A 64 -15.17 -4.77 -13.62
C ALA A 64 -14.68 -5.83 -12.62
N LEU A 65 -13.47 -5.68 -12.08
CA LEU A 65 -12.92 -6.57 -11.05
C LEU A 65 -13.23 -6.10 -9.62
N GLY A 66 -13.71 -4.86 -9.45
CA GLY A 66 -13.94 -4.27 -8.13
C GLY A 66 -14.98 -5.01 -7.29
N GLY A 67 -15.99 -5.62 -7.94
CA GLY A 67 -17.00 -6.43 -7.26
C GLY A 67 -16.53 -7.83 -6.85
N GLY A 68 -15.39 -8.29 -7.37
CA GLY A 68 -14.81 -9.61 -7.06
C GLY A 68 -13.68 -9.54 -6.03
N LEU A 69 -13.47 -8.42 -5.34
CA LEU A 69 -12.44 -8.31 -4.31
C LEU A 69 -12.88 -9.07 -3.04
N GLU A 70 -12.17 -10.14 -2.69
CA GLU A 70 -12.57 -11.00 -1.55
C GLU A 70 -11.69 -10.82 -0.31
N ARG A 71 -10.37 -10.74 -0.47
CA ARG A 71 -9.44 -10.61 0.67
C ARG A 71 -8.24 -9.75 0.32
N LEU A 72 -7.81 -8.93 1.28
CA LEU A 72 -6.51 -8.26 1.30
C LEU A 72 -5.61 -8.93 2.34
N ASP A 73 -4.38 -9.23 1.96
CA ASP A 73 -3.31 -9.56 2.92
C ASP A 73 -2.10 -8.64 2.72
N VAL A 74 -1.57 -8.13 3.84
CA VAL A 74 -0.32 -7.37 3.91
C VAL A 74 0.57 -8.08 4.90
N LEU A 75 1.55 -8.83 4.40
CA LEU A 75 2.38 -9.71 5.21
C LEU A 75 3.46 -8.93 5.97
N ARG A 76 3.04 -8.17 6.98
CA ARG A 76 3.91 -7.27 7.76
C ARG A 76 5.08 -7.99 8.41
N ASP A 77 4.88 -9.23 8.85
CA ASP A 77 5.91 -10.05 9.48
C ASP A 77 7.13 -10.29 8.58
N ALA A 78 6.95 -10.20 7.24
CA ALA A 78 8.05 -10.30 6.29
C ALA A 78 9.13 -9.23 6.51
N ARG A 79 8.77 -8.08 7.12
CA ARG A 79 9.73 -7.01 7.43
C ARG A 79 10.74 -7.41 8.51
N SER A 80 10.42 -8.43 9.33
CA SER A 80 11.26 -8.95 10.41
C SER A 80 12.00 -10.24 10.04
N TRP A 81 11.88 -10.72 8.80
CA TRP A 81 12.61 -11.91 8.33
C TRP A 81 14.12 -11.66 8.18
N THR A 82 14.88 -12.74 8.00
CA THR A 82 16.34 -12.64 7.78
C THR A 82 16.65 -11.99 6.43
N ARG A 83 17.40 -10.87 6.45
CA ARG A 83 17.70 -10.04 5.27
C ARG A 83 16.41 -9.64 4.53
N PRO A 84 15.48 -8.95 5.21
CA PRO A 84 14.19 -8.61 4.66
C PRO A 84 14.33 -7.48 3.65
N SER A 85 13.31 -7.31 2.80
CA SER A 85 13.10 -6.06 2.08
C SER A 85 12.62 -4.97 3.06
N ASP A 86 12.75 -3.70 2.69
CA ASP A 86 12.10 -2.58 3.37
C ASP A 86 10.63 -2.47 2.97
N HIS A 87 10.22 -3.19 1.93
CA HIS A 87 8.83 -3.45 1.55
C HIS A 87 8.33 -4.79 2.11
N VAL A 88 7.00 -4.91 2.25
CA VAL A 88 6.33 -6.18 2.56
C VAL A 88 5.38 -6.58 1.43
N PRO A 89 5.18 -7.89 1.19
CA PRO A 89 4.23 -8.37 0.20
C PRO A 89 2.81 -7.87 0.47
N VAL A 90 2.10 -7.55 -0.61
CA VAL A 90 0.67 -7.25 -0.63
C VAL A 90 -0.01 -8.19 -1.60
N THR A 91 -1.11 -8.81 -1.18
CA THR A 91 -1.88 -9.72 -2.04
C THR A 91 -3.37 -9.39 -1.96
N ILE A 92 -4.06 -9.62 -3.07
CA ILE A 92 -5.51 -9.53 -3.19
C ILE A 92 -6.00 -10.87 -3.71
N GLU A 93 -7.02 -11.42 -3.07
CA GLU A 93 -7.79 -12.56 -3.57
C GLU A 93 -9.00 -12.03 -4.34
N LEU A 94 -9.23 -12.61 -5.52
CA LEU A 94 -10.36 -12.32 -6.38
C LEU A 94 -11.29 -13.53 -6.41
N SER A 95 -12.59 -13.29 -6.52
CA SER A 95 -13.58 -14.32 -6.77
C SER A 95 -13.32 -15.02 -8.11
N ASP A 96 -13.57 -16.33 -8.16
CA ASP A 96 -13.50 -17.15 -9.38
C ASP A 96 -14.48 -16.70 -10.49
#